data_AF-K6VGM2-F1
#
_entry.id   AF-K6VGM2-F1
#
_cell.length_a   1.000
_cell.length_b   1.000
_cell.length_c   1.000
_cell.angle_alpha   90.00
_cell.angle_beta   90.00
_cell.angle_gamma   90.00
#
_symmetry.space_group_name_H-M   'P 1'
#
loop_
_entity.id
_entity.type
_entity.pdbx_description
1 polymer ?
#
loop_
_entity_poly.entity_id
_entity_poly.type
_entity_poly.pdbx_seq_one_letter_code
_entity_poly.pdbx_strand_id
1 'polypeptide(L)' 'MHLSGMRGDERNLRLRVTRREAPDLGKLIEWVLGIAEARHRAWVNGEPDPYGLPPPEDLASARH' A
#
# COMPACT_ATOMS: atom_id res chain seq x y z
N MET A 1 25.22 7.69 -4.99
CA MET A 1 24.95 6.70 -3.92
C MET A 1 24.35 5.47 -4.57
N HIS A 2 25.03 4.33 -4.53
CA HIS A 2 24.59 3.07 -5.12
C HIS A 2 24.41 2.10 -3.96
N LEU A 3 23.17 1.68 -3.67
CA LEU A 3 22.89 0.74 -2.59
C LEU A 3 23.22 -0.67 -3.08
N SER A 4 24.46 -1.07 -2.85
CA SER A 4 24.89 -2.46 -2.95
C SER A 4 24.49 -3.18 -1.65
N GLY A 5 23.64 -4.20 -1.74
CA GLY A 5 23.46 -5.14 -0.63
C GLY A 5 22.03 -5.64 -0.39
N MET A 6 21.49 -6.47 -1.28
CA MET A 6 20.48 -7.46 -0.90
C MET A 6 21.08 -8.85 -1.10
N ARG A 7 21.82 -9.29 -0.08
CA ARG A 7 22.46 -10.61 0.00
C ARG A 7 21.36 -11.62 0.35
N GLY A 8 21.39 -12.81 -0.25
CA GLY A 8 20.26 -13.76 -0.31
C GLY A 8 19.68 -14.34 1.00
N ASP A 9 19.99 -13.77 2.17
CA ASP A 9 19.48 -14.15 3.49
C ASP A 9 18.07 -13.57 3.79
N GLU A 10 17.56 -12.65 2.97
CA GLU A 10 16.24 -12.02 3.14
C GLU A 10 15.05 -12.91 2.75
N ARG A 11 15.29 -14.13 2.25
CA ARG A 11 14.24 -15.01 1.70
C ARG A 11 13.30 -15.63 2.76
N ASN A 12 13.65 -15.52 4.05
CA ASN A 12 12.88 -16.13 5.14
C ASN A 12 12.63 -15.12 6.27
N LEU A 13 11.89 -14.05 5.98
CA LEU A 13 11.41 -13.14 7.02
C LEU A 13 10.34 -13.86 7.87
N ARG A 14 10.73 -14.35 9.05
CA ARG A 14 9.78 -14.95 10.00
C ARG A 14 9.06 -13.84 10.76
N LEU A 15 7.85 -13.50 10.32
CA LEU A 15 6.99 -12.54 10.99
C LEU A 15 6.31 -13.17 12.20
N ARG A 16 6.31 -12.46 13.33
CA ARG A 16 5.46 -12.78 14.49
C ARG A 16 4.33 -11.76 14.55
N VAL A 17 3.10 -12.24 14.39
CA VAL A 17 1.90 -11.41 14.46
C VAL A 17 1.18 -11.67 15.78
N THR A 18 0.82 -10.62 16.49
CA THR A 18 -0.05 -10.69 17.67
C THR A 18 -1.29 -9.85 17.42
N ARG A 19 -2.47 -10.41 17.74
CA ARG A 19 -3.73 -9.66 17.66
C ARG A 19 -3.76 -8.63 18.78
N ARG A 20 -4.10 -7.39 18.44
CA ARG A 20 -4.37 -6.32 19.41
C ARG A 20 -5.86 -6.34 19.79
N GLU A 21 -6.19 -5.93 21.00
CA GLU A 21 -7.58 -5.80 21.46
C GLU A 21 -8.33 -4.72 20.67
N ALA A 22 -7.65 -3.61 20.39
CA ALA A 22 -8.14 -2.52 19.56
C ALA A 22 -7.13 -2.16 18.47
N PRO A 23 -7.59 -1.70 17.30
CA PRO A 23 -6.71 -1.17 16.27
C PRO A 23 -6.02 0.12 16.75
N ASP A 24 -4.80 0.34 16.27
CA ASP A 24 -4.14 1.64 16.35
C ASP A 24 -4.75 2.55 15.27
N LEU A 25 -5.73 3.36 15.67
CA LEU A 25 -6.48 4.20 14.73
C LEU A 25 -5.57 5.24 14.06
N GLY A 26 -4.58 5.77 14.78
CA GLY A 26 -3.63 6.73 14.22
C GLY A 26 -2.82 6.12 13.08
N LYS A 27 -2.28 4.91 13.29
CA LYS A 27 -1.55 4.20 12.23
C LYS A 27 -2.44 3.77 11.06
N LEU A 28 -3.68 3.35 11.33
CA LEU A 28 -4.61 3.01 10.27
C LEU A 28 -4.90 4.23 9.39
N ILE A 29 -5.15 5.38 10.00
CA ILE A 29 -5.38 6.63 9.26
C ILE A 29 -4.14 6.99 8.43
N GLU A 30 -2.95 6.95 9.03
CA GLU A 30 -1.69 7.21 8.35
C GLU A 30 -1.51 6.33 7.10
N TRP A 31 -1.70 5.02 7.24
CA TRP A 31 -1.56 4.09 6.12
C TRP A 31 -2.63 4.29 5.05
N VAL A 32 -3.89 4.50 5.42
CA VAL A 32 -4.96 4.73 4.46
C VAL A 32 -4.70 6.01 3.66
N LEU A 33 -4.28 7.09 4.32
CA LEU A 33 -3.95 8.35 3.66
C LEU A 33 -2.73 8.19 2.73
N GLY A 34 -1.68 7.50 3.18
CA GLY A 34 -0.50 7.23 2.36
C GLY A 34 -0.82 6.41 1.11
N ILE A 35 -1.67 5.38 1.24
CA ILE A 35 -2.15 4.59 0.09
C ILE A 35 -2.95 5.47 -0.86
N ALA A 36 -3.90 6.27 -0.35
CA ALA A 36 -4.71 7.15 -1.17
C ALA A 36 -3.87 8.18 -1.93
N GLU A 37 -2.88 8.79 -1.27
CA GLU A 37 -1.95 9.75 -1.89
C GLU A 37 -1.10 9.10 -2.99
N ALA A 38 -0.53 7.93 -2.73
CA ALA A 38 0.29 7.21 -3.70
C ALA A 38 -0.53 6.82 -4.94
N ARG A 39 -1.77 6.33 -4.75
CA ARG A 39 -2.70 6.04 -5.84
C ARG A 39 -3.08 7.30 -6.63
N HIS A 40 -3.35 8.40 -5.93
CA HIS A 40 -3.69 9.66 -6.58
C HIS A 40 -2.53 10.18 -7.45
N ARG A 41 -1.30 10.14 -6.93
CA ARG A 41 -0.11 10.52 -7.71
C ARG A 41 0.10 9.64 -8.94
N ALA A 42 -0.07 8.32 -8.80
CA ALA A 42 0.02 7.41 -9.94
C ALA A 42 -1.02 7.78 -11.01
N TRP A 43 -2.26 8.04 -10.60
CA TRP A 43 -3.32 8.47 -11.50
C TRP A 43 -3.00 9.79 -12.22
N VAL A 44 -2.53 10.82 -11.50
CA VAL A 44 -2.12 12.11 -12.09
C VAL A 44 -0.99 11.94 -13.11
N ASN A 45 -0.09 10.99 -12.87
CA ASN A 45 1.05 10.71 -13.75
C ASN A 45 0.72 9.72 -14.88
N GLY A 46 -0.50 9.15 -14.93
CA GLY A 46 -0.86 8.11 -15.90
C GLY A 46 -0.19 6.76 -15.65
N GLU A 47 0.36 6.54 -14.45
CA GLU A 47 1.01 5.31 -14.03
C GLU A 47 -0.01 4.29 -13.49
N PRO A 48 0.29 2.98 -13.54
CA PRO A 48 -0.57 1.97 -12.95
C PRO A 48 -0.67 2.12 -11.43
N ASP A 49 -1.77 1.63 -10.85
CA ASP A 49 -1.97 1.61 -9.40
C ASP A 49 -0.83 0.81 -8.72
N PRO A 50 -0.04 1.44 -7.83
CA PRO A 50 1.11 0.78 -7.20
C PRO A 50 0.72 -0.39 -6.29
N TYR A 51 -0.54 -0.49 -5.89
CA TYR A 51 -1.05 -1.57 -5.04
C TYR A 51 -2.02 -2.50 -5.77
N GLY A 52 -2.34 -2.24 -7.04
CA GLY A 52 -3.27 -3.04 -7.83
C GLY A 52 -4.67 -3.17 -7.21
N LEU A 53 -5.07 -2.19 -6.39
CA LEU A 53 -6.36 -2.24 -5.70
C LEU A 53 -7.49 -1.94 -6.68
N PRO A 54 -8.62 -2.65 -6.62
CA PRO A 54 -9.76 -2.32 -7.45
C PRO A 54 -10.26 -0.89 -7.14
N PRO A 55 -10.81 -0.18 -8.13
CA PRO A 55 -11.56 1.03 -7.84
C PRO A 55 -12.77 0.69 -6.93
N PRO A 56 -13.17 1.60 -6.03
CA PRO A 56 -14.44 1.49 -5.31
C PRO A 56 -15.60 1.18 -6.26
N GLU A 57 -16.55 0.35 -5.83
CA GLU A 57 -17.69 -0.10 -6.66
C GLU A 57 -18.48 1.07 -7.27
N ASP A 58 -18.62 2.16 -6.50
CA ASP A 58 -19.30 3.39 -6.93
C ASP A 58 -18.55 4.11 -8.07
N LEU A 59 -17.23 3.95 -8.15
CA LEU A 59 -16.38 4.52 -9.21
C LEU A 59 -16.22 3.57 -10.39
N ALA A 60 -16.31 2.25 -10.16
CA ALA A 60 -16.30 1.25 -11.23
C ALA A 60 -17.53 1.41 -12.15
N SER A 61 -18.66 1.84 -11.59
CA SER A 61 -19.93 2.06 -12.31
C SER A 61 -19.98 3.37 -13.11
N ALA A 62 -19.09 4.33 -12.83
CA ALA A 62 -19.05 5.63 -13.51
C ALA A 62 -18.38 5.59 -14.90
N ARG A 63 -17.88 4.41 -15.32
CA ARG A 63 -17.25 4.17 -16.61
C ARG A 63 -18.20 3.38 -17.52
N HIS A 64 -19.37 3.93 -17.80
CA HIS A 64 -20.30 3.48 -18.84
C HIS A 64 -20.89 4.68 -19.57
#